data_AF-A0ABC8ETF8-F1
#
_entry.id   AF-A0ABC8ETF8-F1
#
_cell.length_a   1.000
_cell.length_b   1.000
_cell.length_c   1.000
_cell.angle_alpha   90.00
_cell.angle_beta   90.00
_cell.angle_gamma   90.00
#
_symmetry.space_group_name_H-M   'P 1'
#
loop_
_entity.id
_entity.type
_entity.pdbx_description
1 polymer ?
#
loop_
_entity_poly.entity_id
_entity_poly.type
_entity_poly.pdbx_seq_one_letter_code
_entity_poly.pdbx_strand_id
1 'polypeptide(L)'
;MEALLYYVIAGAVYFFALAVQRKLKSTYSRWSGVRNQANMTGAQTAQAILQANRMGRVKVGQKPGKLTDHYNPRDKTIGLSEQIYGVPSVAAMAIAAHESGHAIQDEVDYRPLEIRTFLAPIASAGAKFGLPAAIFGSFLGSPLLLQAGVLAYGGALMLQFLTLPVELNASKRAMGQLEKLGLDG
;
A
#
# COMPACT_ATOMS: atom_id res chain seq x y z
N MET A 1 26.28 -4.58 -28.97
CA MET A 1 26.40 -3.69 -27.79
C MET A 1 25.04 -3.33 -27.20
N GLU A 2 24.04 -3.00 -28.03
CA GLU A 2 22.64 -2.72 -27.61
C GLU A 2 22.02 -3.76 -26.66
N ALA A 3 22.10 -5.05 -26.99
CA ALA A 3 21.49 -6.11 -26.18
C ALA A 3 22.15 -6.28 -24.80
N LEU A 4 23.48 -6.15 -24.72
CA LEU A 4 24.20 -6.25 -23.44
C LEU A 4 23.82 -5.11 -22.50
N LEU A 5 23.73 -3.89 -23.03
CA LEU A 5 23.28 -2.71 -22.27
C LEU A 5 21.86 -2.89 -21.72
N TYR A 6 20.94 -3.42 -22.53
CA TYR A 6 19.57 -3.74 -22.10
C TYR A 6 19.55 -4.72 -20.92
N TYR A 7 20.30 -5.83 -20.99
CA TYR A 7 20.36 -6.81 -19.90
C TYR A 7 21.01 -6.25 -18.63
N VAL A 8 22.02 -5.39 -18.76
CA VAL A 8 22.65 -4.73 -17.62
C VAL A 8 21.65 -3.79 -16.92
N ILE A 9 20.92 -2.97 -17.67
CA ILE A 9 19.90 -2.07 -17.11
C ILE A 9 18.76 -2.87 -16.48
N ALA A 10 18.24 -3.89 -17.17
CA ALA A 10 17.18 -4.74 -16.64
C ALA A 10 17.61 -5.47 -15.35
N GLY A 11 18.83 -6.00 -15.33
CA GLY A 11 19.45 -6.61 -14.16
C GLY A 11 19.57 -5.62 -13.00
N ALA A 12 20.10 -4.42 -13.25
CA ALA A 12 20.24 -3.38 -12.23
C ALA A 12 18.90 -2.98 -11.61
N VAL A 13 17.86 -2.76 -12.43
CA VAL A 13 16.51 -2.44 -11.96
C VAL A 13 15.92 -3.59 -11.13
N TYR A 14 16.10 -4.84 -11.58
CA TYR A 14 15.62 -6.02 -10.86
C TYR A 14 16.30 -6.16 -9.48
N PHE A 15 17.62 -6.06 -9.41
CA PHE A 15 18.35 -6.14 -8.14
C PHE A 15 18.02 -4.97 -7.21
N PHE A 16 17.82 -3.77 -7.75
CA PHE A 16 17.36 -2.63 -6.99
C PHE A 16 15.97 -2.89 -6.37
N ALA A 17 15.01 -3.38 -7.16
CA ALA A 17 13.68 -3.73 -6.66
C ALA A 17 13.74 -4.81 -5.56
N LEU A 18 14.59 -5.82 -5.71
CA LEU A 18 14.82 -6.83 -4.66
C LEU A 18 15.40 -6.22 -3.38
N ALA A 19 16.36 -5.31 -3.49
CA ALA A 19 16.95 -4.64 -2.34
C ALA A 19 15.91 -3.80 -1.58
N VAL A 20 15.10 -3.02 -2.31
CA VAL A 20 13.98 -2.25 -1.73
C VAL A 20 12.97 -3.17 -1.04
N GLN A 21 12.55 -4.25 -1.70
CA GLN A 21 11.59 -5.18 -1.12
C GLN A 21 12.13 -5.84 0.16
N ARG A 22 13.41 -6.24 0.18
CA ARG A 22 14.07 -6.78 1.36
C ARG A 22 14.10 -5.76 2.50
N LYS A 23 14.44 -4.50 2.21
CA LYS A 23 14.45 -3.42 3.21
C LYS A 23 13.07 -3.21 3.82
N LEU A 24 12.01 -3.12 3.00
CA LEU A 24 10.64 -2.95 3.47
C LEU A 24 10.19 -4.12 4.38
N LYS A 25 10.43 -5.37 3.95
CA LYS A 25 10.13 -6.57 4.75
C LYS A 25 10.90 -6.57 6.08
N SER A 26 12.18 -6.21 6.05
CA SER A 26 13.02 -6.13 7.25
C SER A 26 12.54 -5.06 8.22
N THR A 27 12.23 -3.86 7.73
CA THR A 27 11.68 -2.76 8.54
C THR A 27 10.35 -3.16 9.15
N TYR A 28 9.42 -3.71 8.38
CA TYR A 28 8.14 -4.20 8.89
C TYR A 28 8.35 -5.26 9.98
N SER A 29 9.21 -6.26 9.73
CA SER A 29 9.47 -7.34 10.69
C SER A 29 10.07 -6.80 11.99
N ARG A 30 11.01 -5.86 11.92
CA ARG A 30 11.61 -5.22 13.09
C ARG A 30 10.55 -4.51 13.92
N TRP A 31 9.76 -3.62 13.30
CA TRP A 31 8.78 -2.80 14.02
C TRP A 31 7.50 -3.55 14.43
N SER A 32 7.23 -4.71 13.83
CA SER A 32 6.17 -5.61 14.28
C SER A 32 6.50 -6.28 15.63
N GLY A 33 7.79 -6.45 15.94
CA GLY A 33 8.24 -7.01 17.22
C GLY A 33 8.43 -5.99 18.34
N VAL A 34 8.37 -4.69 18.03
CA VAL A 34 8.50 -3.62 19.02
C VAL A 34 7.11 -3.20 19.47
N ARG A 35 6.84 -3.34 20.77
CA ARG A 35 5.59 -2.89 21.39
C ARG A 35 5.52 -1.35 21.36
N ASN A 36 4.37 -0.77 21.02
CA ASN A 36 4.21 0.69 21.08
C ASN A 36 4.04 1.17 22.53
N GLN A 37 4.41 2.42 22.82
CA GLN A 37 4.45 2.93 24.20
C GLN A 37 3.08 3.03 24.84
N ALA A 38 2.05 3.32 24.06
CA ALA A 38 0.66 3.39 24.52
C ALA A 38 0.03 2.01 24.77
N ASN A 39 0.73 0.92 24.42
CA ASN A 39 0.22 -0.45 24.47
C ASN A 39 -1.12 -0.64 23.76
N MET A 40 -1.35 0.10 22.68
CA MET A 40 -2.59 0.10 21.90
C MET A 40 -2.49 -0.83 20.70
N THR A 41 -3.52 -1.64 20.46
CA THR A 41 -3.61 -2.45 19.23
C THR A 41 -3.86 -1.57 18.00
N GLY A 42 -3.69 -2.12 16.80
CA GLY A 42 -4.09 -1.43 15.57
C GLY A 42 -5.57 -1.04 15.58
N ALA A 43 -6.46 -1.92 16.05
CA ALA A 43 -7.88 -1.61 16.16
C ALA A 43 -8.17 -0.45 17.11
N GLN A 44 -7.53 -0.44 18.28
CA GLN A 44 -7.67 0.66 19.26
C GLN A 44 -7.12 1.98 18.71
N THR A 45 -5.99 1.92 17.99
CA THR A 45 -5.38 3.09 17.34
C THR A 45 -6.33 3.70 16.30
N ALA A 46 -6.87 2.88 15.39
CA ALA A 46 -7.82 3.34 14.39
C ALA A 46 -9.08 3.92 15.03
N GLN A 47 -9.64 3.26 16.05
CA GLN A 47 -10.81 3.74 16.78
C GLN A 47 -10.54 5.10 17.45
N ALA A 48 -9.38 5.28 18.10
CA ALA A 48 -9.02 6.55 18.73
C ALA A 48 -8.93 7.69 17.72
N ILE A 49 -8.31 7.46 16.55
CA ILE A 49 -8.22 8.44 15.47
C ILE A 49 -9.61 8.78 14.93
N LEU A 50 -10.44 7.77 14.63
CA LEU A 50 -11.80 8.00 14.13
C LEU A 50 -12.67 8.78 15.13
N GLN A 51 -12.57 8.46 16.42
CA GLN A 51 -13.28 9.17 17.49
C GLN A 51 -12.83 10.64 17.58
N ALA A 52 -11.52 10.90 17.54
CA ALA A 52 -10.98 12.25 17.57
C ALA A 52 -11.43 13.12 16.38
N ASN A 53 -11.72 12.50 15.24
CA ASN A 53 -12.23 13.16 14.03
C ASN A 53 -13.76 13.07 13.90
N ARG A 54 -14.49 12.56 14.91
CA ARG A 54 -15.95 12.39 14.91
C ARG A 54 -16.49 11.51 13.76
N MET A 55 -15.69 10.55 13.30
CA MET A 55 -15.99 9.68 12.16
C MET A 55 -16.71 8.39 12.59
N GLY A 56 -17.82 8.51 13.33
CA GLY A 56 -18.53 7.36 13.91
C GLY A 56 -19.15 6.40 12.88
N ARG A 57 -19.26 6.80 11.60
CA ARG A 57 -19.76 5.95 10.52
C ARG A 57 -18.75 4.91 10.03
N VAL A 58 -17.45 5.13 10.25
CA VAL A 58 -16.40 4.23 9.79
C VAL A 58 -16.24 3.09 10.76
N LYS A 59 -16.33 1.85 10.26
CA LYS A 59 -16.18 0.65 11.08
C LYS A 59 -14.77 0.10 11.00
N VAL A 60 -14.21 -0.36 12.12
CA VAL A 60 -12.92 -1.06 12.16
C VAL A 60 -13.18 -2.55 12.34
N GLY A 61 -12.63 -3.36 11.45
CA GLY A 61 -12.83 -4.82 11.43
C GLY A 61 -11.55 -5.59 11.18
N GLN A 62 -11.55 -6.84 11.60
CA GLN A 62 -10.46 -7.78 11.30
C GLN A 62 -10.73 -8.47 9.97
N LYS A 63 -9.68 -8.70 9.18
CA LYS A 63 -9.74 -9.50 7.96
C LYS A 63 -8.59 -10.52 7.90
N PRO A 64 -8.77 -11.66 7.20
CA PRO A 64 -7.74 -12.67 7.08
C PRO A 64 -6.57 -12.19 6.22
N GLY A 65 -5.42 -12.84 6.42
CA GLY A 65 -4.20 -12.61 5.67
C GLY A 65 -3.16 -11.77 6.42
N LYS A 66 -2.15 -11.31 5.68
CA LYS A 66 -1.02 -10.53 6.21
C LYS A 66 -0.78 -9.36 5.27
N LEU A 67 -0.62 -8.14 5.83
CA LEU A 67 -0.42 -6.92 5.04
C LEU A 67 -1.53 -6.73 3.98
N THR A 68 -2.75 -7.12 4.34
CA THR A 68 -3.96 -6.94 3.54
C THR A 68 -4.80 -5.77 4.03
N ASP A 69 -4.23 -4.97 4.93
CA ASP A 69 -4.81 -3.80 5.56
C ASP A 69 -5.21 -2.78 4.50
N HIS A 70 -6.45 -2.29 4.58
CA HIS A 70 -6.93 -1.23 3.69
C HIS A 70 -8.19 -0.57 4.27
N TYR A 71 -8.36 0.71 3.98
CA TYR A 71 -9.64 1.39 4.02
C TYR A 71 -10.44 1.19 2.73
N ASN A 72 -11.74 0.92 2.86
CA ASN A 72 -12.67 0.82 1.75
C ASN A 72 -13.68 2.00 1.78
N PRO A 73 -13.62 2.93 0.81
CA PRO A 73 -14.52 4.09 0.76
C PRO A 73 -15.96 3.73 0.40
N ARG A 74 -16.23 2.54 -0.15
CA ARG A 74 -17.58 2.13 -0.58
C ARG A 74 -18.46 1.73 0.60
N ASP A 75 -17.91 0.96 1.54
CA ASP A 75 -18.63 0.47 2.73
C ASP A 75 -18.20 1.19 4.02
N LYS A 76 -17.26 2.14 3.91
CA LYS A 76 -16.70 2.93 5.02
C LYS A 76 -16.10 2.02 6.10
N THR A 77 -15.24 1.08 5.69
CA THR A 77 -14.59 0.14 6.62
C THR A 77 -13.06 0.25 6.58
N ILE A 78 -12.43 0.15 7.75
CA ILE A 78 -11.00 -0.13 7.91
C ILE A 78 -10.87 -1.62 8.21
N GLY A 79 -10.39 -2.39 7.24
CA GLY A 79 -10.10 -3.81 7.41
C GLY A 79 -8.64 -4.01 7.75
N LEU A 80 -8.34 -4.44 8.99
CA LEU A 80 -6.99 -4.73 9.45
C LEU A 80 -6.71 -6.23 9.43
N SER A 81 -5.52 -6.60 8.97
CA SER A 81 -5.04 -7.98 9.00
C SER A 81 -4.83 -8.45 10.44
N GLU A 82 -4.81 -9.77 10.66
CA GLU A 82 -4.74 -10.35 12.01
C GLU A 82 -3.52 -9.89 12.81
N GLN A 83 -2.39 -9.67 12.12
CA GLN A 83 -1.12 -9.21 12.71
C GLN A 83 -1.12 -7.72 13.08
N ILE A 84 -2.19 -7.00 12.73
CA ILE A 84 -2.35 -5.57 12.94
C ILE A 84 -3.52 -5.30 13.88
N TYR A 85 -4.66 -5.94 13.64
CA TYR A 85 -5.91 -5.70 14.37
C TYR A 85 -5.75 -5.81 15.90
N GLY A 86 -5.18 -6.93 16.37
CA GLY A 86 -5.08 -7.26 17.80
C GLY A 86 -3.68 -7.09 18.40
N VAL A 87 -2.72 -6.55 17.67
CA VAL A 87 -1.31 -6.53 18.07
C VAL A 87 -0.88 -5.12 18.50
N PRO A 88 -0.34 -4.93 19.71
CA PRO A 88 0.10 -3.61 20.18
C PRO A 88 1.54 -3.30 19.79
N SER A 89 1.86 -3.33 18.50
CA SER A 89 3.20 -3.02 17.97
C SER A 89 3.27 -1.65 17.31
N VAL A 90 4.49 -1.13 17.14
CA VAL A 90 4.73 0.12 16.39
C VAL A 90 4.25 -0.01 14.95
N ALA A 91 4.52 -1.15 14.30
CA ALA A 91 4.03 -1.39 12.94
C ALA A 91 2.49 -1.45 12.87
N ALA A 92 1.84 -2.09 13.84
CA ALA A 92 0.39 -2.20 13.89
C ALA A 92 -0.29 -0.83 14.07
N MET A 93 0.24 -0.02 14.98
CA MET A 93 -0.21 1.35 15.20
C MET A 93 -0.01 2.21 13.95
N ALA A 94 1.17 2.17 13.32
CA ALA A 94 1.47 2.94 12.13
C ALA A 94 0.57 2.57 10.93
N ILE A 95 0.34 1.28 10.70
CA ILE A 95 -0.53 0.79 9.60
C ILE A 95 -1.99 1.19 9.88
N ALA A 96 -2.49 0.98 11.09
CA ALA A 96 -3.86 1.38 11.44
C ALA A 96 -4.07 2.91 11.33
N ALA A 97 -3.06 3.70 11.71
CA ALA A 97 -3.08 5.15 11.52
C ALA A 97 -3.06 5.54 10.03
N HIS A 98 -2.27 4.84 9.21
CA HIS A 98 -2.24 5.05 7.75
C HIS A 98 -3.61 4.80 7.11
N GLU A 99 -4.27 3.69 7.44
CA GLU A 99 -5.62 3.40 6.94
C GLU A 99 -6.67 4.40 7.45
N SER A 100 -6.50 4.88 8.68
CA SER A 100 -7.32 5.99 9.20
C SER A 100 -7.05 7.29 8.43
N GLY A 101 -5.83 7.49 7.94
CA GLY A 101 -5.47 8.58 7.03
C GLY A 101 -6.24 8.52 5.71
N HIS A 102 -6.43 7.33 5.13
CA HIS A 102 -7.31 7.15 3.97
C HIS A 102 -8.78 7.41 4.29
N ALA A 103 -9.26 6.97 5.47
CA ALA A 103 -10.61 7.30 5.91
C ALA A 103 -10.81 8.82 6.01
N ILE A 104 -9.84 9.55 6.57
CA ILE A 104 -9.90 11.02 6.67
C ILE A 104 -9.85 11.66 5.28
N GLN A 105 -9.06 11.13 4.34
CA GLN A 105 -9.04 11.61 2.94
C GLN A 105 -10.42 11.49 2.28
N ASP A 106 -11.09 10.36 2.49
CA ASP A 106 -12.44 10.12 2.00
C ASP A 106 -13.47 11.04 2.67
N GLU A 107 -13.35 11.28 3.98
CA GLU A 107 -14.25 12.20 4.71
C GLU A 107 -14.17 13.65 4.22
N VAL A 108 -13.01 14.08 3.69
CA VAL A 108 -12.78 15.44 3.19
C VAL A 108 -12.84 15.55 1.66
N ASP A 109 -13.39 14.54 0.99
CA ASP A 109 -13.54 14.49 -0.47
C ASP A 109 -12.21 14.74 -1.22
N TYR A 110 -11.13 14.13 -0.74
CA TYR A 110 -9.80 14.27 -1.36
C TYR A 110 -9.76 13.57 -2.73
N ARG A 111 -10.09 14.31 -3.79
CA ARG A 111 -10.23 13.82 -5.18
C ARG A 111 -9.16 12.85 -5.68
N PRO A 112 -7.85 13.01 -5.38
CA PRO A 112 -6.84 12.03 -5.81
C PRO A 112 -7.11 10.60 -5.29
N LEU A 113 -7.80 10.44 -4.16
CA LEU A 113 -8.22 9.15 -3.64
C LEU A 113 -9.19 8.43 -4.59
N GLU A 114 -10.16 9.15 -5.16
CA GLU A 114 -11.13 8.58 -6.11
C GLU A 114 -10.42 8.05 -7.37
N ILE A 115 -9.45 8.82 -7.88
CA ILE A 115 -8.61 8.43 -9.02
C ILE A 115 -7.86 7.13 -8.70
N ARG A 116 -7.24 7.03 -7.52
CA ARG A 116 -6.57 5.80 -7.06
C ARG A 116 -7.55 4.63 -7.02
N THR A 117 -8.72 4.81 -6.42
CA THR A 117 -9.72 3.73 -6.28
C THR A 117 -10.18 3.22 -7.64
N PHE A 118 -10.33 4.09 -8.64
CA PHE A 118 -10.67 3.70 -10.00
C PHE A 118 -9.52 2.97 -10.73
N LEU A 119 -8.28 3.46 -10.58
CA LEU A 119 -7.12 2.92 -11.30
C LEU A 119 -6.54 1.64 -10.68
N ALA A 120 -6.74 1.41 -9.38
CA ALA A 120 -6.21 0.26 -8.65
C ALA A 120 -6.44 -1.11 -9.33
N PRO A 121 -7.65 -1.49 -9.78
CA PRO A 121 -7.84 -2.77 -10.45
C PRO A 121 -7.09 -2.87 -11.79
N ILE A 122 -6.99 -1.77 -12.53
CA ILE A 122 -6.27 -1.72 -13.82
C ILE A 122 -4.76 -1.90 -13.59
N ALA A 123 -4.21 -1.16 -12.63
CA ALA A 123 -2.82 -1.28 -12.24
C ALA A 123 -2.50 -2.70 -11.73
N SER A 124 -3.36 -3.28 -10.89
CA SER A 124 -3.18 -4.64 -10.39
C SER A 124 -3.21 -5.69 -11.50
N ALA A 125 -4.11 -5.56 -12.48
CA ALA A 125 -4.17 -6.47 -13.62
C ALA A 125 -2.91 -6.36 -14.49
N GLY A 126 -2.49 -5.14 -14.82
CA GLY A 126 -1.26 -4.91 -15.60
C GLY A 126 0.00 -5.44 -14.89
N ALA A 127 0.10 -5.23 -13.58
CA ALA A 127 1.22 -5.74 -12.78
C ALA A 127 1.22 -7.28 -12.71
N LYS A 128 0.05 -7.91 -12.54
CA LYS A 128 -0.10 -9.36 -12.40
C LYS A 128 0.12 -10.11 -13.71
N PHE A 129 -0.42 -9.61 -14.82
CA PHE A 129 -0.45 -10.33 -16.10
C PHE A 129 0.55 -9.80 -17.13
N GLY A 130 0.99 -8.55 -17.03
CA GLY A 130 1.84 -7.92 -18.02
C GLY A 130 3.19 -8.61 -18.19
N LEU A 131 3.92 -8.83 -17.09
CA LEU A 131 5.22 -9.50 -17.16
C LEU A 131 5.14 -10.96 -17.63
N PRO A 132 4.22 -11.81 -17.10
CA PRO A 132 4.00 -13.13 -17.68
C PRO A 132 3.66 -13.10 -19.17
N ALA A 133 2.77 -12.21 -19.60
CA ALA A 133 2.42 -12.06 -21.02
C ALA A 133 3.63 -11.67 -21.87
N ALA A 134 4.49 -10.77 -21.38
CA ALA A 134 5.71 -10.38 -22.08
C ALA A 134 6.68 -11.57 -22.26
N ILE A 135 6.87 -12.36 -21.20
CA ILE A 135 7.74 -13.54 -21.21
C ILE A 135 7.19 -14.62 -22.16
N PHE A 136 5.89 -14.94 -22.05
CA PHE A 136 5.24 -15.90 -22.95
C PHE A 136 5.26 -15.44 -24.41
N GLY A 137 5.01 -14.15 -24.65
CA GLY A 137 5.12 -13.55 -25.98
C GLY A 137 6.50 -13.69 -26.58
N SER A 138 7.55 -13.49 -25.78
CA SER A 138 8.93 -13.72 -26.20
C SER A 138 9.20 -15.19 -26.53
N PHE A 139 8.72 -16.13 -25.71
CA PHE A 139 8.93 -17.56 -25.93
C PHE A 139 8.20 -18.08 -27.19
N LEU A 140 6.99 -17.58 -27.43
CA LEU A 140 6.19 -17.90 -28.62
C LEU A 140 6.64 -17.15 -29.89
N GLY A 141 7.62 -16.24 -29.77
CA GLY A 141 8.04 -15.37 -30.87
C GLY A 141 6.93 -14.43 -31.36
N SER A 142 5.98 -14.06 -30.50
CA SER A 142 4.86 -13.15 -30.82
C SER A 142 5.18 -11.72 -30.40
N PRO A 143 5.50 -10.82 -31.36
CA PRO A 143 5.83 -9.42 -31.03
C PRO A 143 4.66 -8.68 -30.41
N LEU A 144 3.43 -8.98 -30.85
CA LEU A 144 2.20 -8.37 -30.34
C LEU A 144 2.02 -8.67 -28.85
N LEU A 145 2.14 -9.95 -28.46
CA LEU A 145 1.95 -10.37 -27.07
C LEU A 145 3.07 -9.84 -26.16
N LEU A 146 4.30 -9.80 -26.67
CA LEU A 146 5.44 -9.18 -25.98
C LEU A 146 5.18 -7.71 -25.70
N GLN A 147 4.83 -6.93 -26.73
CA GLN A 147 4.57 -5.49 -26.61
C GLN A 147 3.39 -5.21 -25.69
N ALA A 148 2.29 -5.96 -25.82
CA ALA A 148 1.12 -5.83 -24.95
C ALA A 148 1.48 -6.08 -23.48
N GLY A 149 2.28 -7.12 -23.20
CA GLY A 149 2.75 -7.42 -21.86
C GLY A 149 3.64 -6.34 -21.25
N VAL A 150 4.61 -5.83 -22.04
CA VAL A 150 5.49 -4.74 -21.61
C VAL A 150 4.70 -3.46 -21.35
N LEU A 151 3.78 -3.09 -22.24
CA LEU A 151 2.94 -1.90 -22.07
C LEU A 151 2.01 -2.04 -20.86
N ALA A 152 1.41 -3.21 -20.64
CA ALA A 152 0.54 -3.45 -19.49
C ALA A 152 1.32 -3.36 -18.17
N TYR A 153 2.52 -3.96 -18.09
CA TYR A 153 3.36 -3.91 -16.90
C TYR A 153 3.93 -2.50 -16.66
N GLY A 154 4.46 -1.86 -17.70
CA GLY A 154 4.97 -0.49 -17.62
C GLY A 154 3.88 0.52 -17.27
N GLY A 155 2.70 0.38 -17.87
CA GLY A 155 1.51 1.16 -17.55
C GLY A 155 1.11 1.01 -16.08
N ALA A 156 1.07 -0.22 -15.56
CA ALA A 156 0.81 -0.44 -14.13
C ALA A 156 1.81 0.26 -13.21
N LEU A 157 3.11 0.24 -13.55
CA LEU A 157 4.12 0.98 -12.80
C LEU A 157 3.90 2.49 -12.85
N MET A 158 3.53 3.03 -14.01
CA MET A 158 3.19 4.46 -14.15
C MET A 158 1.96 4.84 -13.32
N LEU A 159 0.93 4.00 -13.30
CA LEU A 159 -0.25 4.22 -12.46
C LEU A 159 0.12 4.26 -10.96
N GLN A 160 1.09 3.46 -10.51
CA GLN A 160 1.57 3.51 -9.13
C GLN A 160 2.18 4.87 -8.76
N PHE A 161 2.92 5.51 -9.68
CA PHE A 161 3.44 6.86 -9.48
C PHE A 161 2.33 7.91 -9.39
N LEU A 162 1.29 7.78 -10.21
CA LEU A 162 0.12 8.67 -10.15
C LEU A 162 -0.63 8.58 -8.83
N THR A 163 -0.69 7.38 -8.22
CA THR A 163 -1.35 7.18 -6.92
C THR A 163 -0.48 7.53 -5.71
N LEU A 164 0.83 7.67 -5.89
CA LEU A 164 1.79 7.94 -4.81
C LEU A 164 1.45 9.19 -3.96
N PRO A 165 0.97 10.31 -4.51
CA PRO A 165 0.57 11.47 -3.71
C PRO A 165 -0.54 11.15 -2.69
N VAL A 166 -1.40 10.17 -2.98
CA VAL A 166 -2.46 9.72 -2.05
C VAL A 166 -1.85 9.04 -0.84
N GLU A 167 -0.92 8.11 -1.05
CA GLU A 167 -0.23 7.36 0.01
C GLU A 167 0.60 8.28 0.93
N LEU A 168 1.30 9.24 0.33
CA LEU A 168 2.09 10.23 1.07
C LEU A 168 1.20 11.17 1.89
N ASN A 169 0.07 11.59 1.32
CA ASN A 169 -0.90 12.43 2.05
C ASN A 169 -1.57 11.65 3.19
N ALA A 170 -1.90 10.37 2.99
CA ALA A 170 -2.45 9.51 4.04
C ALA A 170 -1.45 9.34 5.19
N SER A 171 -0.18 9.09 4.86
CA SER A 171 0.90 8.96 5.85
C SER A 171 1.13 10.25 6.64
N LYS A 172 1.08 11.42 5.97
CA LYS A 172 1.17 12.72 6.65
C LYS A 172 0.01 12.95 7.63
N ARG A 173 -1.22 12.60 7.23
CA ARG A 173 -2.39 12.68 8.12
C ARG A 173 -2.27 11.71 9.28
N ALA A 174 -1.84 10.48 9.03
CA ALA A 174 -1.62 9.46 10.05
C ALA A 174 -0.66 9.96 11.14
N MET A 175 0.51 10.47 10.73
CA MET A 175 1.49 11.02 11.68
C MET A 175 0.90 12.18 12.49
N GLY A 176 0.26 13.14 11.82
CA GLY A 176 -0.37 14.27 12.51
C GLY A 176 -1.51 13.87 13.45
N GLN A 177 -2.16 12.73 13.26
CA GLN A 177 -3.16 12.19 14.19
C GLN A 177 -2.50 11.50 15.39
N LEU A 178 -1.43 10.74 15.17
CA LEU A 178 -0.66 10.12 16.25
C LEU A 178 -0.06 11.20 17.17
N GLU A 179 0.55 12.25 16.61
CA GLU A 179 1.09 13.38 17.38
C GLU A 179 0.00 14.08 18.22
N LYS A 180 -1.16 14.38 17.62
CA LYS A 180 -2.29 15.02 18.33
C LYS A 180 -2.83 14.18 19.49
N LEU A 181 -2.73 12.86 19.38
CA LEU A 181 -3.19 11.91 20.39
C LEU A 181 -2.09 11.54 21.40
N GLY A 182 -0.85 12.00 21.22
CA GLY A 182 0.30 11.61 22.03
C GLY A 182 0.69 10.13 21.86
N LEU A 183 0.53 9.61 20.63
CA LEU A 183 0.79 8.21 20.25
C LEU A 183 1.99 8.05 19.30
N ASP A 184 2.86 9.06 19.21
CA ASP A 184 4.05 9.08 18.37
C ASP A 184 5.28 8.36 18.98
N GLY A 185 5.12 7.78 20.18
CA GLY A 185 6.15 7.07 20.96
C GLY A 185 6.24 5.55 20.75
#